data_AF-M5U5I4-F1
#
_entry.id   AF-M5U5I4-F1
#
_cell.length_a   1.000
_cell.length_b   1.000
_cell.length_c   1.000
_cell.angle_alpha   90.00
_cell.angle_beta   90.00
_cell.angle_gamma   90.00
#
_symmetry.space_group_name_H-M   'P 1'
#
loop_
_entity.id
_entity.type
_entity.pdbx_description
1 polymer ?
#
loop_
_entity_poly.entity_id
_entity_poly.type
_entity_poly.pdbx_seq_one_letter_code
_entity_poly.pdbx_strand_id
1 'polypeptide(L)'
;MGKDWSEREPGQPFFARITFMETHRDFHRDPERPIAIEDVELPPYYPDTPFVRRDWANGLESMQVVDRKIGKLLQRLEDEGLADNTLVFFIGDHGRCHVRGKQFLYDGGLRIPMIMRWPSKVEAGGVNDDLVSSLDICATVLDAAGIEPPVPLHGHSLLGDEVAKREYIFAARDRMGDTHDAMRSVRSKDFKLIMNLMPERAYCQYSGYKEGAYPMMAELNILHMKGQLTAAQARFMAASKPKIELFDLRSDPHEINNVADDPEYADVKEELLTELASWRENVIHDQGVSDDFRAVGVFPESCPEPTVGQWISRHKDEYDFKKYGYPGWYPTRTLSEWEKVREIWEPYVFRAPDSHMKRPKGF
;
A
#
# COMPACT_ATOMS: atom_id res chain seq x y z
N MET A 1 20.23 1.29 25.00
CA MET A 1 19.56 0.28 24.15
C MET A 1 20.63 -0.36 23.30
N GLY A 2 20.74 -1.69 23.35
CA GLY A 2 21.68 -2.45 22.52
C GLY A 2 21.20 -2.60 21.07
N LYS A 3 21.99 -3.27 20.23
CA LYS A 3 21.60 -3.59 18.84
C LYS A 3 20.91 -4.95 18.71
N ASP A 4 21.07 -5.81 19.71
CA ASP A 4 20.51 -7.15 19.76
C ASP A 4 19.94 -7.46 21.16
N TRP A 5 18.95 -8.35 21.25
CA TRP A 5 18.39 -8.76 22.54
C TRP A 5 19.39 -9.56 23.38
N SER A 6 20.47 -10.09 22.80
CA SER A 6 21.56 -10.73 23.55
C SER A 6 22.32 -9.77 24.46
N GLU A 7 22.21 -8.46 24.23
CA GLU A 7 22.87 -7.42 25.05
C GLU A 7 22.07 -7.05 26.31
N ARG A 8 20.93 -7.71 26.56
CA ARG A 8 20.09 -7.46 27.75
C ARG A 8 20.72 -8.05 29.01
N GLU A 9 20.44 -7.44 30.16
CA GLU A 9 20.83 -8.00 31.45
C GLU A 9 20.10 -9.32 31.74
N PRO A 10 20.67 -10.24 32.54
CA PRO A 10 19.98 -11.47 32.93
C PRO A 10 18.59 -11.19 33.54
N GLY A 11 17.55 -11.80 32.98
CA GLY A 11 16.16 -11.63 33.41
C GLY A 11 15.47 -10.35 32.89
N GLN A 12 16.17 -9.47 32.18
CA GLN A 12 15.57 -8.30 31.57
C GLN A 12 14.70 -8.70 30.36
N PRO A 13 13.43 -8.23 30.26
CA PRO A 13 12.62 -8.40 29.05
C PRO A 13 13.22 -7.66 27.86
N PHE A 14 12.86 -8.08 26.64
CA PHE A 14 13.27 -7.38 25.42
C PHE A 14 12.09 -7.02 24.53
N PHE A 15 12.28 -5.99 23.71
CA PHE A 15 11.43 -5.66 22.58
C PHE A 15 12.35 -5.51 21.36
N ALA A 16 12.09 -6.29 20.31
CA ALA A 16 12.90 -6.27 19.09
C ALA A 16 12.01 -5.96 17.88
N ARG A 17 12.40 -4.94 17.10
CA ARG A 17 11.79 -4.62 15.80
C ARG A 17 12.79 -4.95 14.70
N ILE A 18 12.46 -5.93 13.87
CA ILE A 18 13.29 -6.35 12.74
C ILE A 18 12.53 -6.02 11.46
N THR A 19 13.16 -5.25 10.57
CA THR A 19 12.54 -4.79 9.32
C THR A 19 13.29 -5.37 8.13
N PHE A 20 12.59 -6.11 7.29
CA PHE A 20 13.09 -6.63 6.02
C PHE A 20 12.77 -5.64 4.90
N MET A 21 13.71 -5.43 3.98
CA MET A 21 13.59 -4.42 2.91
C MET A 21 13.36 -5.04 1.53
N GLU A 22 13.50 -6.36 1.40
CA GLU A 22 13.49 -7.10 0.13
C GLU A 22 12.15 -7.02 -0.60
N THR A 23 11.04 -6.88 0.14
CA THR A 23 9.68 -6.75 -0.43
C THR A 23 9.34 -5.30 -0.80
N HIS A 24 10.24 -4.34 -0.55
CA HIS A 24 10.18 -3.02 -1.15
C HIS A 24 10.80 -3.04 -2.56
N ARG A 25 10.48 -2.06 -3.40
CA ARG A 25 11.24 -1.85 -4.64
C ARG A 25 12.69 -1.49 -4.26
N ASP A 26 13.73 -2.19 -4.69
CA ASP A 26 13.87 -3.03 -5.87
C ASP A 26 13.73 -4.54 -5.59
N PHE A 27 12.87 -5.25 -6.32
CA PHE A 27 12.61 -6.67 -6.02
C PHE A 27 13.81 -7.54 -6.35
N HIS A 28 14.19 -8.40 -5.43
CA HIS A 28 15.23 -9.41 -5.62
C HIS A 28 14.59 -10.71 -6.10
N ARG A 29 15.09 -11.23 -7.22
CA ARG A 29 14.68 -12.53 -7.73
C ARG A 29 15.26 -13.65 -6.86
N ASP A 30 14.57 -14.78 -6.82
CA ASP A 30 14.95 -15.92 -5.98
C ASP A 30 15.64 -16.99 -6.85
N PRO A 31 16.96 -17.18 -6.74
CA PRO A 31 17.66 -18.22 -7.49
C PRO A 31 17.38 -19.64 -6.98
N GLU A 32 16.91 -19.80 -5.74
CA GLU A 32 16.59 -21.12 -5.17
C GLU A 32 15.22 -21.62 -5.64
N ARG A 33 14.25 -20.71 -5.80
CA ARG A 33 12.87 -21.04 -6.17
C ARG A 33 12.26 -20.00 -7.12
N PRO A 34 12.78 -19.85 -8.35
CA PRO A 34 12.21 -18.90 -9.31
C PRO A 34 10.75 -19.27 -9.63
N ILE A 35 9.92 -18.26 -9.82
CA ILE A 35 8.48 -18.41 -10.11
C ILE A 35 8.26 -18.23 -11.61
N ALA A 36 7.59 -19.18 -12.27
CA ALA A 36 7.22 -19.04 -13.68
C ALA A 36 6.05 -18.06 -13.84
N ILE A 37 5.95 -17.37 -14.98
CA ILE A 37 4.94 -16.31 -15.16
C ILE A 37 3.51 -16.88 -15.31
N GLU A 38 3.42 -18.11 -15.78
CA GLU A 38 2.22 -18.93 -15.93
C GLU A 38 1.62 -19.32 -14.57
N ASP A 39 2.44 -19.43 -13.52
CA ASP A 39 1.99 -19.74 -12.15
C ASP A 39 1.49 -18.49 -11.40
N VAL A 40 1.53 -17.32 -12.03
CA VAL A 40 1.08 -16.07 -11.42
C VAL A 40 -0.43 -15.91 -11.54
N GLU A 41 -1.07 -15.69 -10.40
CA GLU A 41 -2.42 -15.14 -10.35
C GLU A 41 -2.34 -13.61 -10.24
N LEU A 42 -2.93 -12.92 -11.23
CA LEU A 42 -3.04 -11.47 -11.23
C LEU A 42 -4.47 -11.05 -10.84
N PRO A 43 -4.62 -10.00 -10.02
CA PRO A 43 -5.90 -9.34 -9.88
C PRO A 43 -6.45 -8.90 -11.25
N PRO A 44 -7.76 -9.01 -11.50
CA PRO A 44 -8.38 -8.77 -12.82
C PRO A 44 -8.26 -7.33 -13.32
N TYR A 45 -7.93 -6.38 -12.44
CA TYR A 45 -7.68 -4.98 -12.79
C TYR A 45 -6.24 -4.71 -13.28
N TYR A 46 -5.38 -5.72 -13.39
CA TYR A 46 -4.12 -5.62 -14.12
C TYR A 46 -4.23 -6.25 -15.52
N PRO A 47 -3.53 -5.71 -16.53
CA PRO A 47 -3.45 -6.32 -17.85
C PRO A 47 -2.63 -7.60 -17.80
N ASP A 48 -3.17 -8.66 -18.39
CA ASP A 48 -2.52 -9.96 -18.43
C ASP A 48 -1.49 -10.01 -19.57
N THR A 49 -0.30 -9.46 -19.32
CA THR A 49 0.84 -9.54 -20.25
C THR A 49 2.03 -10.24 -19.61
N PRO A 50 2.94 -10.86 -20.40
CA PRO A 50 4.15 -11.47 -19.86
C PRO A 50 4.99 -10.51 -19.01
N PHE A 51 5.03 -9.24 -19.39
CA PHE A 51 5.77 -8.21 -18.66
C PHE A 51 5.16 -7.94 -17.27
N VAL A 52 3.83 -7.79 -17.19
CA VAL A 52 3.11 -7.58 -15.93
C VAL A 52 3.25 -8.81 -15.02
N ARG A 53 3.03 -10.01 -15.55
CA ARG A 53 3.20 -11.27 -14.80
C ARG A 53 4.61 -11.41 -14.27
N ARG A 54 5.63 -11.07 -15.07
CA ARG A 54 7.03 -11.16 -14.66
C ARG A 54 7.37 -10.19 -13.53
N ASP A 55 6.93 -8.93 -13.61
CA ASP A 55 7.14 -7.95 -12.53
C ASP A 55 6.46 -8.39 -11.23
N TRP A 56 5.25 -8.95 -11.33
CA TRP A 56 4.53 -9.50 -10.18
C TRP A 56 5.26 -10.71 -9.56
N ALA A 57 5.72 -11.64 -10.38
CA ALA A 57 6.47 -12.81 -9.94
C ALA A 57 7.80 -12.42 -9.27
N ASN A 58 8.48 -11.37 -9.74
CA ASN A 58 9.68 -10.85 -9.08
C ASN A 58 9.40 -10.41 -7.63
N GLY A 59 8.24 -9.79 -7.39
CA GLY A 59 7.81 -9.42 -6.03
C GLY A 59 7.45 -10.63 -5.15
N LEU A 60 6.86 -11.69 -5.74
CA LEU A 60 6.61 -12.95 -5.03
C LEU A 60 7.92 -13.67 -4.66
N GLU A 61 8.90 -13.69 -5.56
CA GLU A 61 10.23 -14.24 -5.31
C GLU A 61 10.94 -13.49 -4.16
N SER A 62 10.82 -12.16 -4.10
CA SER A 62 11.34 -11.39 -2.95
C SER A 62 10.69 -11.77 -1.62
N MET A 63 9.41 -12.16 -1.63
CA MET A 63 8.74 -12.67 -0.43
C MET A 63 9.29 -14.02 0.01
N GLN A 64 9.63 -14.92 -0.92
CA GLN A 64 10.28 -16.20 -0.58
C GLN A 64 11.65 -16.00 0.09
N VAL A 65 12.39 -14.96 -0.32
CA VAL A 65 13.66 -14.60 0.34
C VAL A 65 13.42 -14.11 1.77
N VAL A 66 12.39 -13.29 2.01
CA VAL A 66 12.02 -12.84 3.36
C VAL A 66 11.56 -14.00 4.22
N ASP A 67 10.74 -14.90 3.68
CA ASP A 67 10.26 -16.10 4.38
C ASP A 67 11.42 -16.95 4.94
N ARG A 68 12.46 -17.21 4.14
CA ARG A 68 13.66 -17.93 4.62
C ARG A 68 14.42 -17.18 5.73
N LYS A 69 14.43 -15.84 5.69
CA LYS A 69 15.06 -15.02 6.74
C LYS A 69 14.25 -15.06 8.05
N ILE A 70 12.93 -15.07 7.96
CA ILE A 70 12.05 -15.25 9.11
C ILE A 70 12.27 -16.63 9.73
N GLY A 71 12.35 -17.69 8.92
CA GLY A 71 12.66 -19.03 9.41
C GLY A 71 13.95 -19.08 10.24
N LYS A 72 15.02 -18.42 9.77
CA LYS A 72 16.28 -18.33 10.53
C LYS A 72 16.15 -17.55 11.83
N LEU A 73 15.34 -16.49 11.84
CA LEU A 73 15.08 -15.70 13.05
C LEU A 73 14.29 -16.49 14.10
N LEU A 74 13.27 -17.23 13.66
CA LEU A 74 12.48 -18.09 14.54
C LEU A 74 13.33 -19.24 15.09
N GLN A 75 14.16 -19.87 14.25
CA GLN A 75 15.11 -20.88 14.70
C GLN A 75 16.07 -20.34 15.77
N ARG A 76 16.57 -19.10 15.60
CA ARG A 76 17.42 -18.47 16.61
C ARG A 76 16.71 -18.30 17.96
N LEU A 77 15.42 -17.93 17.97
CA LEU A 77 14.65 -17.86 19.22
C LEU A 77 14.51 -19.22 19.89
N GLU A 78 14.39 -20.30 19.12
CA GLU A 78 14.36 -21.68 19.62
C GLU A 78 15.71 -22.11 20.19
N ASP A 79 16.78 -21.90 19.43
CA ASP A 79 18.15 -22.26 19.80
C ASP A 79 18.62 -21.53 21.08
N GLU A 80 18.17 -20.29 21.28
CA GLU A 80 18.43 -19.50 22.48
C GLU A 80 17.46 -19.80 23.65
N GLY A 81 16.49 -20.69 23.47
CA GLY A 81 15.50 -21.06 24.49
C GLY A 81 14.50 -19.94 24.84
N LEU A 82 14.29 -18.99 23.92
CA LEU A 82 13.42 -17.81 24.11
C LEU A 82 12.04 -17.98 23.47
N ALA A 83 11.86 -18.97 22.58
CA ALA A 83 10.68 -19.11 21.74
C ALA A 83 9.35 -19.22 22.52
N ASP A 84 9.35 -19.90 23.68
CA ASP A 84 8.13 -20.11 24.48
C ASP A 84 7.67 -18.87 25.24
N ASN A 85 8.60 -17.96 25.53
CA ASN A 85 8.34 -16.72 26.28
C ASN A 85 8.41 -15.46 25.37
N THR A 86 8.26 -15.63 24.07
CA THR A 86 8.30 -14.53 23.11
C THR A 86 6.99 -14.44 22.32
N LEU A 87 6.32 -13.30 22.43
CA LEU A 87 5.25 -12.89 21.53
C LEU A 87 5.87 -12.36 20.23
N VAL A 88 5.56 -12.99 19.11
CA VAL A 88 6.05 -12.63 17.78
C VAL A 88 4.89 -12.12 16.92
N PHE A 89 5.08 -10.95 16.31
CA PHE A 89 4.24 -10.44 15.24
C PHE A 89 4.99 -10.46 13.91
N PHE A 90 4.34 -10.95 12.87
CA PHE A 90 4.75 -10.74 11.48
C PHE A 90 3.69 -9.92 10.76
N ILE A 91 4.11 -8.79 10.18
CA ILE A 91 3.23 -7.85 9.50
C ILE A 91 3.85 -7.28 8.21
N GLY A 92 3.00 -6.80 7.32
CA GLY A 92 3.38 -5.78 6.33
C GLY A 92 3.17 -4.36 6.89
N ASP A 93 3.92 -3.37 6.42
CA ASP A 93 3.66 -1.97 6.77
C ASP A 93 2.49 -1.37 5.97
N HIS A 94 2.37 -1.79 4.71
CA HIS A 94 1.28 -1.49 3.80
C HIS A 94 1.16 -2.59 2.73
N GLY A 95 0.16 -2.48 1.86
CA GLY A 95 -0.01 -3.36 0.72
C GLY A 95 1.10 -3.27 -0.33
N ARG A 96 1.00 -4.07 -1.39
CA ARG A 96 2.11 -4.35 -2.31
C ARG A 96 2.59 -3.10 -3.06
N CYS A 97 3.89 -3.00 -3.36
CA CYS A 97 4.49 -1.91 -4.16
C CYS A 97 4.18 -2.00 -5.67
N HIS A 98 2.90 -1.94 -6.02
CA HIS A 98 2.37 -1.93 -7.39
C HIS A 98 1.30 -0.84 -7.55
N VAL A 99 0.92 -0.54 -8.80
CA VAL A 99 -0.19 0.39 -9.10
C VAL A 99 -1.45 -0.07 -8.36
N ARG A 100 -2.23 0.83 -7.76
CA ARG A 100 -3.40 0.52 -6.90
C ARG A 100 -3.08 -0.17 -5.56
N GLY A 101 -1.81 -0.50 -5.29
CA GLY A 101 -1.35 -1.03 -4.01
C GLY A 101 -0.95 0.06 -3.04
N LYS A 102 0.31 0.03 -2.58
CA LYS A 102 0.95 1.06 -1.74
C LYS A 102 0.54 2.46 -2.18
N GLN A 103 0.27 3.33 -1.20
CA GLN A 103 -0.24 4.70 -1.35
C GLN A 103 -1.73 4.80 -1.70
N PHE A 104 -2.49 3.71 -1.79
CA PHE A 104 -3.95 3.80 -2.00
C PHE A 104 -4.73 3.10 -0.89
N LEU A 105 -5.99 3.49 -0.74
CA LEU A 105 -6.90 2.96 0.28
C LEU A 105 -7.73 1.76 -0.20
N TYR A 106 -7.36 1.13 -1.32
CA TYR A 106 -7.91 -0.17 -1.75
C TYR A 106 -7.30 -1.30 -0.92
N ASP A 107 -7.88 -2.49 -0.97
CA ASP A 107 -7.36 -3.65 -0.23
C ASP A 107 -5.95 -4.03 -0.67
N GLY A 108 -5.63 -3.81 -1.96
CA GLY A 108 -4.26 -3.96 -2.45
C GLY A 108 -3.22 -3.06 -1.74
N GLY A 109 -3.67 -1.98 -1.10
CA GLY A 109 -2.85 -1.03 -0.34
C GLY A 109 -3.01 -1.11 1.19
N LEU A 110 -4.14 -1.61 1.70
CA LEU A 110 -4.45 -1.67 3.14
C LEU A 110 -4.39 -3.07 3.74
N ARG A 111 -4.78 -4.11 2.99
CA ARG A 111 -4.86 -5.48 3.51
C ARG A 111 -3.47 -6.10 3.55
N ILE A 112 -2.91 -6.17 4.76
CA ILE A 112 -1.58 -6.72 5.05
C ILE A 112 -1.71 -8.10 5.73
N PRO A 113 -0.68 -8.97 5.64
CA PRO A 113 -0.60 -10.10 6.55
C PRO A 113 -0.43 -9.59 7.99
N MET A 114 -1.09 -10.26 8.94
CA MET A 114 -0.85 -10.10 10.37
C MET A 114 -0.89 -11.49 11.01
N ILE A 115 0.27 -11.99 11.42
CA ILE A 115 0.41 -13.28 12.11
C ILE A 115 0.93 -13.00 13.51
N MET A 116 0.24 -13.54 14.51
CA MET A 116 0.62 -13.47 15.92
C MET A 116 0.95 -14.88 16.42
N ARG A 117 2.13 -15.05 17.01
CA ARG A 117 2.56 -16.31 17.65
C ARG A 117 2.98 -16.04 19.08
N TRP A 118 2.33 -16.71 20.03
CA TRP A 118 2.78 -16.74 21.42
C TRP A 118 2.45 -18.11 22.02
N PRO A 119 3.45 -18.99 22.18
CA PRO A 119 3.22 -20.34 22.68
C PRO A 119 2.45 -20.35 24.01
N SER A 120 1.47 -21.23 24.12
CA SER A 120 0.57 -21.39 25.29
C SER A 120 -0.36 -20.19 25.61
N LYS A 121 -0.32 -19.10 24.83
CA LYS A 121 -1.20 -17.94 24.99
C LYS A 121 -2.11 -17.68 23.79
N VAL A 122 -1.63 -18.01 22.60
CA VAL A 122 -2.38 -17.91 21.34
C VAL A 122 -2.50 -19.30 20.74
N GLU A 123 -3.71 -19.68 20.32
CA GLU A 123 -3.96 -20.98 19.70
C GLU A 123 -3.21 -21.12 18.38
N ALA A 124 -2.44 -22.20 18.23
CA ALA A 124 -1.67 -22.46 17.02
C ALA A 124 -2.58 -22.85 15.86
N GLY A 125 -2.36 -22.25 14.69
CA GLY A 125 -3.13 -22.54 13.48
C GLY A 125 -4.54 -21.94 13.44
N GLY A 126 -4.92 -21.16 14.46
CA GLY A 126 -6.18 -20.43 14.47
C GLY A 126 -6.24 -19.38 13.35
N VAL A 127 -7.44 -19.15 12.83
CA VAL A 127 -7.75 -18.07 11.88
C VAL A 127 -8.80 -17.18 12.52
N ASN A 128 -8.58 -15.87 12.49
CA ASN A 128 -9.51 -14.87 13.00
C ASN A 128 -9.92 -13.95 11.84
N ASP A 129 -11.24 -13.86 11.60
CA ASP A 129 -11.87 -13.06 10.54
C ASP A 129 -12.46 -11.73 11.04
N ASP A 130 -12.10 -11.32 12.26
CA ASP A 130 -12.45 -10.02 12.81
C ASP A 130 -11.66 -8.89 12.14
N LEU A 131 -12.22 -7.70 12.24
CA LEU A 131 -11.60 -6.50 11.69
C LEU A 131 -10.45 -6.08 12.60
N VAL A 132 -9.21 -6.40 12.22
CA VAL A 132 -7.99 -6.01 12.94
C VAL A 132 -7.23 -4.87 12.26
N SER A 133 -6.51 -4.07 13.05
CA SER A 133 -5.70 -2.95 12.59
C SER A 133 -4.26 -3.07 13.10
N SER A 134 -3.28 -2.54 12.37
CA SER A 134 -1.89 -2.47 12.86
C SER A 134 -1.74 -1.64 14.14
N LEU A 135 -2.72 -0.78 14.44
CA LEU A 135 -2.80 -0.03 15.70
C LEU A 135 -3.03 -0.95 16.92
N ASP A 136 -3.65 -2.11 16.72
CA ASP A 136 -3.93 -3.10 17.78
C ASP A 136 -2.64 -3.73 18.33
N ILE A 137 -1.56 -3.73 17.55
CA ILE A 137 -0.27 -4.30 17.96
C ILE A 137 0.29 -3.53 19.16
N CYS A 138 0.18 -2.20 19.18
CA CYS A 138 0.68 -1.40 20.30
C CYS A 138 -0.09 -1.73 21.58
N ALA A 139 -1.43 -1.77 21.50
CA ALA A 139 -2.27 -2.15 22.63
C ALA A 139 -1.98 -3.57 23.12
N THR A 140 -1.79 -4.52 22.19
CA THR A 140 -1.49 -5.92 22.51
C THR A 140 -0.13 -6.08 23.20
N VAL A 141 0.91 -5.39 22.73
CA VAL A 141 2.24 -5.44 23.33
C VAL A 141 2.24 -4.87 24.75
N LEU A 142 1.51 -3.77 24.98
CA LEU A 142 1.40 -3.17 26.31
C LEU A 142 0.61 -4.06 27.27
N ASP A 143 -0.51 -4.64 26.82
CA ASP A 143 -1.30 -5.61 27.57
C ASP A 143 -0.47 -6.85 27.94
N ALA A 144 0.25 -7.42 26.98
CA ALA A 144 1.18 -8.54 27.21
C ALA A 144 2.29 -8.21 28.24
N ALA A 145 2.71 -6.94 28.32
CA ALA A 145 3.69 -6.47 29.28
C ALA A 145 3.09 -6.05 30.63
N GLY A 146 1.76 -6.07 30.80
CA GLY A 146 1.08 -5.58 31.98
C GLY A 146 1.22 -4.07 32.20
N ILE A 147 1.39 -3.31 31.11
CA ILE A 147 1.58 -1.86 31.14
C ILE A 147 0.28 -1.17 30.77
N GLU A 148 -0.22 -0.32 31.68
CA GLU A 148 -1.31 0.59 31.37
C GLU A 148 -0.79 1.73 30.47
N PRO A 149 -1.41 1.98 29.30
CA PRO A 149 -0.98 3.05 28.43
C PRO A 149 -1.23 4.41 29.10
N PRO A 150 -0.29 5.37 29.01
CA PRO A 150 -0.44 6.68 29.64
C PRO A 150 -1.51 7.57 28.99
N VAL A 151 -2.05 7.13 27.84
CA VAL A 151 -3.08 7.81 27.06
C VAL A 151 -4.01 6.76 26.43
N PRO A 152 -5.27 7.11 26.11
CA PRO A 152 -6.13 6.24 25.34
C PRO A 152 -5.49 5.85 24.01
N LEU A 153 -5.58 4.58 23.64
CA LEU A 153 -5.13 4.06 22.35
C LEU A 153 -6.32 3.87 21.42
N HIS A 154 -6.11 4.14 20.13
CA HIS A 154 -7.10 3.83 19.10
C HIS A 154 -7.21 2.32 18.81
N GLY A 155 -6.13 1.56 19.07
CA GLY A 155 -6.12 0.11 18.94
C GLY A 155 -6.59 -0.58 20.21
N HIS A 156 -7.03 -1.83 20.08
CA HIS A 156 -7.40 -2.71 21.17
C HIS A 156 -6.47 -3.92 21.22
N SER A 157 -6.30 -4.51 22.40
CA SER A 157 -5.49 -5.73 22.53
C SER A 157 -6.15 -6.88 21.77
N LEU A 158 -5.37 -7.60 20.96
CA LEU A 158 -5.77 -8.81 20.26
C LEU A 158 -5.91 -10.02 21.19
N LEU A 159 -5.56 -9.87 22.48
CA LEU A 159 -5.74 -10.89 23.51
C LEU A 159 -7.07 -10.76 24.25
N GLY A 160 -7.82 -9.68 24.01
CA GLY A 160 -9.14 -9.43 24.59
C GLY A 160 -10.27 -9.50 23.56
N ASP A 161 -11.51 -9.31 24.05
CA ASP A 161 -12.72 -9.51 23.24
C ASP A 161 -13.18 -8.25 22.48
N GLU A 162 -12.55 -7.09 22.72
CA GLU A 162 -13.01 -5.81 22.14
C GLU A 162 -12.88 -5.76 20.62
N VAL A 163 -11.86 -6.41 20.06
CA VAL A 163 -11.64 -6.46 18.61
C VAL A 163 -12.77 -7.22 17.90
N ALA A 164 -13.34 -8.26 18.53
CA ALA A 164 -14.45 -9.02 17.98
C ALA A 164 -15.75 -8.20 17.87
N LYS A 165 -15.85 -7.09 18.61
CA LYS A 165 -17.00 -6.16 18.58
C LYS A 165 -16.80 -5.04 17.56
N ARG A 166 -15.64 -4.94 16.90
CA ARG A 166 -15.34 -3.85 15.97
C ARG A 166 -16.14 -4.02 14.67
N GLU A 167 -16.96 -3.01 14.38
CA GLU A 167 -17.77 -2.97 13.15
C GLU A 167 -17.03 -2.29 11.99
N TYR A 168 -16.11 -1.35 12.29
CA TYR A 168 -15.47 -0.50 11.29
C TYR A 168 -13.95 -0.38 11.47
N ILE A 169 -13.23 -0.33 10.34
CA ILE A 169 -11.84 0.13 10.24
C ILE A 169 -11.80 1.41 9.41
N PHE A 170 -11.00 2.36 9.88
CA PHE A 170 -10.76 3.62 9.19
C PHE A 170 -9.34 3.70 8.67
N ALA A 171 -9.16 4.33 7.52
CA ALA A 171 -7.85 4.61 6.94
C ALA A 171 -7.81 6.00 6.31
N ALA A 172 -6.65 6.65 6.39
CA ALA A 172 -6.41 7.95 5.77
C ALA A 172 -5.11 7.94 4.97
N ARG A 173 -5.11 8.76 3.93
CA ARG A 173 -3.95 9.10 3.12
C ARG A 173 -3.95 10.59 2.88
N ASP A 174 -2.78 11.20 3.01
CA ASP A 174 -2.50 12.55 2.51
C ASP A 174 -1.27 12.52 1.56
N ARG A 175 -0.31 13.42 1.77
CA ARG A 175 0.92 13.53 0.99
C ARG A 175 1.70 12.21 0.93
N MET A 176 2.06 11.80 -0.28
CA MET A 176 2.85 10.60 -0.57
C MET A 176 4.10 10.96 -1.38
N GLY A 177 5.19 11.27 -0.68
CA GLY A 177 6.39 11.84 -1.30
C GLY A 177 6.10 13.24 -1.84
N ASP A 178 6.33 13.45 -3.13
CA ASP A 178 6.06 14.73 -3.81
C ASP A 178 4.62 14.84 -4.33
N THR A 179 3.82 13.78 -4.21
CA THR A 179 2.44 13.75 -4.70
C THR A 179 1.47 14.14 -3.58
N HIS A 180 0.77 15.26 -3.78
CA HIS A 180 -0.33 15.67 -2.92
C HIS A 180 -1.63 15.04 -3.43
N ASP A 181 -2.27 14.25 -2.59
CA ASP A 181 -3.60 13.68 -2.80
C ASP A 181 -4.15 13.40 -1.41
N ALA A 182 -5.46 13.38 -1.24
CA ALA A 182 -6.06 13.10 0.06
C ALA A 182 -7.27 12.20 -0.08
N MET A 183 -7.27 11.12 0.68
CA MET A 183 -8.31 10.09 0.68
C MET A 183 -8.63 9.70 2.11
N ARG A 184 -9.89 9.34 2.36
CA ARG A 184 -10.36 8.76 3.61
C ARG A 184 -11.17 7.52 3.29
N SER A 185 -11.11 6.50 4.14
CA SER A 185 -11.86 5.27 3.94
C SER A 185 -12.42 4.76 5.26
N VAL A 186 -13.62 4.18 5.17
CA VAL A 186 -14.22 3.34 6.20
C VAL A 186 -14.53 1.99 5.57
N ARG A 187 -14.33 0.93 6.34
CA ARG A 187 -14.55 -0.46 5.93
C ARG A 187 -15.29 -1.20 7.03
N SER A 188 -16.38 -1.89 6.69
CA SER A 188 -16.97 -2.96 7.48
C SER A 188 -16.52 -4.34 6.97
N LYS A 189 -17.09 -5.43 7.49
CA LYS A 189 -16.82 -6.79 6.96
C LYS A 189 -17.25 -6.93 5.50
N ASP A 190 -18.39 -6.32 5.15
CA ASP A 190 -19.05 -6.53 3.85
C ASP A 190 -18.89 -5.37 2.86
N PHE A 191 -18.65 -4.16 3.37
CA PHE A 191 -18.64 -2.95 2.54
C PHE A 191 -17.43 -2.08 2.80
N LYS A 192 -17.06 -1.32 1.78
CA LYS A 192 -15.99 -0.33 1.91
C LYS A 192 -16.28 0.92 1.12
N LEU A 193 -16.11 2.05 1.78
CA LEU A 193 -16.26 3.36 1.19
C LEU A 193 -14.90 4.07 1.17
N ILE A 194 -14.60 4.71 0.04
CA ILE A 194 -13.46 5.61 -0.13
C ILE A 194 -13.99 6.97 -0.55
N MET A 195 -13.62 8.00 0.19
CA MET A 195 -13.88 9.40 -0.14
C MET A 195 -12.60 10.05 -0.68
N ASN A 196 -12.65 10.49 -1.93
CA ASN A 196 -11.59 11.27 -2.57
C ASN A 196 -11.81 12.75 -2.27
N LEU A 197 -10.89 13.36 -1.51
CA LEU A 197 -10.95 14.79 -1.17
C LEU A 197 -10.37 15.69 -2.27
N MET A 198 -9.66 15.08 -3.22
CA MET A 198 -9.10 15.71 -4.42
C MET A 198 -9.49 14.93 -5.68
N PRO A 199 -10.80 14.86 -6.01
CA PRO A 199 -11.30 14.07 -7.14
C PRO A 199 -10.80 14.60 -8.49
N GLU A 200 -10.37 15.86 -8.57
CA GLU A 200 -9.78 16.46 -9.76
C GLU A 200 -8.42 15.87 -10.14
N ARG A 201 -7.74 15.16 -9.24
CA ARG A 201 -6.43 14.55 -9.52
C ARG A 201 -6.58 13.13 -10.05
N ALA A 202 -5.80 12.76 -11.08
CA ALA A 202 -5.73 11.39 -11.59
C ALA A 202 -5.18 10.40 -10.53
N TYR A 203 -5.60 9.13 -10.59
CA TYR A 203 -5.02 8.06 -9.77
C TYR A 203 -3.51 7.91 -10.02
N CYS A 204 -3.12 7.91 -11.30
CA CYS A 204 -1.75 7.75 -11.77
C CYS A 204 -1.04 9.08 -12.06
N GLN A 205 -1.39 10.16 -11.33
CA GLN A 205 -0.65 11.42 -11.38
C GLN A 205 0.84 11.24 -11.10
N TYR A 206 1.66 12.18 -11.59
CA TYR A 206 3.11 12.09 -11.55
C TYR A 206 3.64 11.93 -10.11
N SER A 207 4.56 10.98 -9.97
CA SER A 207 5.28 10.69 -8.74
C SER A 207 6.65 10.18 -9.11
N GLY A 208 7.70 10.91 -8.73
CA GLY A 208 9.08 10.52 -9.07
C GLY A 208 9.43 9.11 -8.57
N TYR A 209 8.89 8.72 -7.41
CA TYR A 209 9.02 7.36 -6.90
C TYR A 209 8.36 6.32 -7.84
N LYS A 210 7.08 6.48 -8.18
CA LYS A 210 6.37 5.48 -8.98
C LYS A 210 6.91 5.40 -10.41
N GLU A 211 7.15 6.54 -11.04
CA GLU A 211 7.78 6.67 -12.38
C GLU A 211 9.16 5.99 -12.41
N GLY A 212 9.93 6.13 -11.33
CA GLY A 212 11.26 5.53 -11.20
C GLY A 212 11.30 4.10 -10.68
N ALA A 213 10.17 3.53 -10.23
CA ALA A 213 10.17 2.25 -9.52
C ALA A 213 9.20 1.20 -10.01
N TYR A 214 8.13 1.59 -10.71
CA TYR A 214 7.04 0.69 -11.07
C TYR A 214 7.08 0.43 -12.58
N PRO A 215 7.83 -0.57 -13.06
CA PRO A 215 7.90 -0.89 -14.48
C PRO A 215 6.53 -1.14 -15.10
N MET A 216 5.63 -1.80 -14.36
CA MET A 216 4.24 -2.07 -14.77
C MET A 216 3.44 -0.80 -15.12
N MET A 217 3.82 0.36 -14.59
CA MET A 217 3.18 1.63 -14.94
C MET A 217 3.36 1.99 -16.41
N ALA A 218 4.51 1.66 -17.00
CA ALA A 218 4.76 1.92 -18.42
C ALA A 218 3.84 1.07 -19.31
N GLU A 219 3.75 -0.23 -19.04
CA GLU A 219 2.85 -1.14 -19.76
C GLU A 219 1.38 -0.68 -19.68
N LEU A 220 0.90 -0.36 -18.46
CA LEU A 220 -0.45 0.15 -18.23
C LEU A 220 -0.75 1.42 -19.04
N ASN A 221 0.16 2.39 -19.05
CA ASN A 221 -0.04 3.63 -19.81
C ASN A 221 -0.03 3.39 -21.32
N ILE A 222 0.86 2.54 -21.84
CA ILE A 222 0.91 2.19 -23.27
C ILE A 222 -0.41 1.57 -23.71
N LEU A 223 -0.87 0.54 -22.98
CA LEU A 223 -2.11 -0.15 -23.29
C LEU A 223 -3.31 0.78 -23.17
N HIS A 224 -3.34 1.66 -22.16
CA HIS A 224 -4.41 2.64 -21.99
C HIS A 224 -4.49 3.61 -23.19
N MET A 225 -3.36 4.21 -23.58
CA MET A 225 -3.28 5.16 -24.68
C MET A 225 -3.58 4.51 -26.05
N LYS A 226 -3.36 3.20 -26.18
CA LYS A 226 -3.73 2.41 -27.36
C LYS A 226 -5.18 1.89 -27.33
N GLY A 227 -5.93 2.14 -26.25
CA GLY A 227 -7.31 1.66 -26.09
C GLY A 227 -7.41 0.14 -25.91
N GLN A 228 -6.38 -0.51 -25.37
CA GLN A 228 -6.25 -1.97 -25.26
C GLN A 228 -6.59 -2.51 -23.86
N LEU A 229 -6.89 -1.65 -22.90
CA LEU A 229 -7.32 -2.06 -21.55
C LEU A 229 -8.81 -2.38 -21.51
N THR A 230 -9.19 -3.35 -20.67
CA THR A 230 -10.61 -3.54 -20.31
C THR A 230 -11.13 -2.35 -19.51
N ALA A 231 -12.45 -2.22 -19.37
CA ALA A 231 -13.05 -1.15 -18.55
C ALA A 231 -12.56 -1.17 -17.09
N ALA A 232 -12.38 -2.37 -16.51
CA ALA A 232 -11.87 -2.54 -15.15
C ALA A 232 -10.42 -2.05 -15.02
N GLN A 233 -9.56 -2.39 -15.98
CA GLN A 233 -8.15 -1.98 -16.00
C GLN A 233 -8.00 -0.48 -16.29
N ALA A 234 -8.79 0.06 -17.23
CA ALA A 234 -8.72 1.46 -17.65
C ALA A 234 -9.18 2.44 -16.56
N ARG A 235 -10.04 2.02 -15.62
CA ARG A 235 -10.56 2.89 -14.56
C ARG A 235 -9.45 3.54 -13.74
N PHE A 236 -8.42 2.77 -13.39
CA PHE A 236 -7.29 3.29 -12.60
C PHE A 236 -6.34 4.19 -13.41
N MET A 237 -6.58 4.32 -14.71
CA MET A 237 -5.86 5.20 -15.62
C MET A 237 -6.66 6.48 -15.93
N ALA A 238 -7.80 6.71 -15.27
CA ALA A 238 -8.62 7.90 -15.46
C ALA A 238 -7.91 9.18 -14.97
N ALA A 239 -8.17 10.29 -15.67
CA ALA A 239 -7.61 11.61 -15.36
C ALA A 239 -8.21 12.26 -14.09
N SER A 240 -9.31 11.71 -13.57
CA SER A 240 -10.00 12.15 -12.36
C SER A 240 -10.59 10.97 -11.63
N LYS A 241 -10.98 11.17 -10.37
CA LYS A 241 -11.61 10.17 -9.50
C LYS A 241 -13.07 10.56 -9.21
N PRO A 242 -13.99 9.61 -9.03
CA PRO A 242 -15.27 9.91 -8.41
C PRO A 242 -15.04 10.43 -6.98
N LYS A 243 -15.93 11.31 -6.50
CA LYS A 243 -15.82 11.86 -5.14
C LYS A 243 -15.97 10.76 -4.09
N ILE A 244 -16.89 9.82 -4.32
CA ILE A 244 -17.18 8.68 -3.46
C ILE A 244 -17.05 7.40 -4.28
N GLU A 245 -16.40 6.40 -3.70
CA GLU A 245 -16.37 5.03 -4.18
C GLU A 245 -16.94 4.12 -3.09
N LEU A 246 -17.91 3.29 -3.42
CA LEU A 246 -18.50 2.29 -2.53
C LEU A 246 -18.40 0.92 -3.19
N PHE A 247 -17.98 -0.08 -2.43
CA PHE A 247 -17.78 -1.44 -2.90
C PHE A 247 -18.50 -2.43 -2.00
N ASP A 248 -19.22 -3.38 -2.61
CA ASP A 248 -19.76 -4.59 -1.95
C ASP A 248 -18.72 -5.71 -2.05
N LEU A 249 -18.03 -5.96 -0.95
CA LEU A 249 -16.87 -6.87 -0.91
C LEU A 249 -17.27 -8.35 -1.00
N ARG A 250 -18.56 -8.65 -0.79
CA ARG A 250 -19.08 -10.02 -0.86
C ARG A 250 -19.15 -10.51 -2.31
N SER A 251 -19.47 -9.60 -3.23
CA SER A 251 -19.57 -9.88 -4.67
C SER A 251 -18.37 -9.35 -5.46
N ASP A 252 -17.68 -8.33 -4.95
CA ASP A 252 -16.54 -7.67 -5.58
C ASP A 252 -15.35 -7.55 -4.62
N PRO A 253 -14.66 -8.67 -4.32
CA PRO A 253 -13.51 -8.68 -3.39
C PRO A 253 -12.29 -7.91 -3.92
N HIS A 254 -12.33 -7.48 -5.19
CA HIS A 254 -11.28 -6.71 -5.83
C HIS A 254 -11.59 -5.22 -5.91
N GLU A 255 -12.75 -4.77 -5.44
CA GLU A 255 -13.20 -3.37 -5.44
C GLU A 255 -13.11 -2.74 -6.86
N ILE A 256 -13.63 -3.47 -7.85
CA ILE A 256 -13.69 -3.09 -9.26
C ILE A 256 -14.96 -2.31 -9.57
N ASN A 257 -16.08 -2.55 -8.90
CA ASN A 257 -17.40 -2.01 -9.23
C ASN A 257 -17.79 -0.96 -8.19
N ASN A 258 -17.71 0.32 -8.57
CA ASN A 258 -18.17 1.39 -7.71
C ASN A 258 -19.70 1.46 -7.78
N VAL A 259 -20.37 1.08 -6.69
CA VAL A 259 -21.84 1.08 -6.57
C VAL A 259 -22.37 2.33 -5.85
N ALA A 260 -21.54 3.37 -5.67
CA ALA A 260 -21.93 4.56 -4.90
C ALA A 260 -23.15 5.31 -5.48
N ASP A 261 -23.43 5.19 -6.78
CA ASP A 261 -24.58 5.85 -7.42
C ASP A 261 -25.75 4.90 -7.66
N ASP A 262 -25.65 3.65 -7.19
CA ASP A 262 -26.72 2.67 -7.26
C ASP A 262 -27.71 2.87 -6.10
N PRO A 263 -29.01 3.11 -6.38
CA PRO A 263 -30.03 3.30 -5.35
C PRO A 263 -30.17 2.14 -4.37
N GLU A 264 -29.83 0.89 -4.76
CA GLU A 264 -29.91 -0.27 -3.86
C GLU A 264 -28.90 -0.17 -2.70
N TYR A 265 -27.85 0.63 -2.86
CA TYR A 265 -26.80 0.83 -1.86
C TYR A 265 -26.90 2.19 -1.14
N ALA A 266 -28.01 2.92 -1.29
CA ALA A 266 -28.17 4.26 -0.72
C ALA A 266 -28.05 4.28 0.81
N ASP A 267 -28.72 3.35 1.50
CA ASP A 267 -28.73 3.30 2.97
C ASP A 267 -27.34 3.01 3.53
N VAL A 268 -26.63 2.00 3.00
CA VAL A 268 -25.27 1.66 3.44
C VAL A 268 -24.26 2.76 3.07
N LYS A 269 -24.46 3.46 1.95
CA LYS A 269 -23.64 4.63 1.61
C LYS A 269 -23.82 5.74 2.65
N GLU A 270 -25.05 6.03 3.05
CA GLU A 270 -25.34 7.06 4.05
C GLU A 270 -24.77 6.70 5.43
N GLU A 271 -24.93 5.45 5.85
CA GLU A 271 -24.34 4.91 7.09
C GLU A 271 -22.82 5.09 7.09
N LEU A 272 -22.13 4.58 6.07
CA LEU A 272 -20.66 4.66 6.00
C LEU A 272 -20.15 6.11 5.88
N LEU A 273 -20.88 6.99 5.20
CA LEU A 273 -20.52 8.41 5.16
C LEU A 273 -20.68 9.07 6.53
N THR A 274 -21.72 8.72 7.27
CA THR A 274 -21.95 9.19 8.65
C THR A 274 -20.82 8.74 9.58
N GLU A 275 -20.47 7.45 9.56
CA GLU A 275 -19.37 6.90 10.36
C GLU A 275 -18.03 7.54 10.00
N LEU A 276 -17.75 7.68 8.70
CA LEU A 276 -16.53 8.33 8.23
C LEU A 276 -16.48 9.80 8.65
N ALA A 277 -17.60 10.53 8.61
CA ALA A 277 -17.66 11.91 9.06
C ALA A 277 -17.42 12.02 10.58
N SER A 278 -18.06 11.15 11.37
CA SER A 278 -17.87 11.10 12.83
C SER A 278 -16.41 10.82 13.20
N TRP A 279 -15.77 9.83 12.57
CA TRP A 279 -14.36 9.54 12.80
C TRP A 279 -13.46 10.74 12.44
N ARG A 280 -13.72 11.39 11.31
CA ARG A 280 -12.96 12.56 10.86
C ARG A 280 -13.08 13.73 11.83
N GLU A 281 -14.27 14.04 12.31
CA GLU A 281 -14.50 15.18 13.19
C GLU A 281 -14.05 14.91 14.64
N ASN A 282 -14.44 13.75 15.18
CA ASN A 282 -14.37 13.48 16.61
C ASN A 282 -13.12 12.70 17.04
N VAL A 283 -12.49 11.95 16.12
CA VAL A 283 -11.34 11.09 16.45
C VAL A 283 -10.03 11.68 15.95
N ILE A 284 -9.96 12.01 14.66
CA ILE A 284 -8.70 12.50 14.05
C ILE A 284 -8.65 14.01 13.83
N HIS A 285 -9.75 14.74 14.11
CA HIS A 285 -9.87 16.18 13.91
C HIS A 285 -9.36 16.63 12.53
N ASP A 286 -9.84 15.94 11.49
CA ASP A 286 -9.39 16.07 10.10
C ASP A 286 -9.57 17.50 9.58
N GLN A 287 -8.46 18.13 9.21
CA GLN A 287 -8.44 19.50 8.68
C GLN A 287 -8.82 19.57 7.19
N GLY A 288 -9.04 18.42 6.55
CA GLY A 288 -9.36 18.35 5.13
C GLY A 288 -8.20 18.80 4.24
N VAL A 289 -8.54 19.45 3.12
CA VAL A 289 -7.57 19.85 2.09
C VAL A 289 -7.63 21.37 1.91
N SER A 290 -6.51 22.05 2.17
CA SER A 290 -6.38 23.49 1.91
C SER A 290 -6.09 23.79 0.44
N ASP A 291 -6.33 25.04 0.02
CA ASP A 291 -5.98 25.51 -1.33
C ASP A 291 -4.48 25.40 -1.60
N ASP A 292 -3.64 25.65 -0.59
CA ASP A 292 -2.19 25.45 -0.66
C ASP A 292 -1.83 23.97 -0.89
N PHE A 293 -2.47 23.03 -0.17
CA PHE A 293 -2.24 21.60 -0.39
C PHE A 293 -2.69 21.16 -1.78
N ARG A 294 -3.78 21.76 -2.28
CA ARG A 294 -4.33 21.52 -3.63
C ARG A 294 -3.50 22.16 -4.75
N ALA A 295 -2.70 23.19 -4.42
CA ALA A 295 -1.93 24.00 -5.35
C ALA A 295 -2.81 24.80 -6.34
N VAL A 296 -3.93 25.35 -5.86
CA VAL A 296 -4.87 26.12 -6.68
C VAL A 296 -4.18 27.35 -7.28
N GLY A 297 -4.17 27.46 -8.61
CA GLY A 297 -3.59 28.60 -9.33
C GLY A 297 -2.06 28.69 -9.26
N VAL A 298 -1.38 27.66 -8.73
CA VAL A 298 0.09 27.64 -8.61
C VAL A 298 0.73 27.23 -9.92
N PHE A 299 0.21 26.18 -10.58
CA PHE A 299 0.78 25.62 -11.80
C PHE A 299 -0.07 25.99 -13.03
N PRO A 300 0.51 25.95 -14.25
CA PRO A 300 -0.26 26.00 -15.48
C PRO A 300 -1.37 24.93 -15.54
N GLU A 301 -2.40 25.12 -16.36
CA GLU A 301 -3.53 24.18 -16.46
C GLU A 301 -3.11 22.80 -17.00
N SER A 302 -2.09 22.76 -17.87
CA SER A 302 -1.57 21.53 -18.48
C SER A 302 -0.05 21.56 -18.62
N CYS A 303 0.57 20.38 -18.71
CA CYS A 303 2.01 20.25 -18.94
C CYS A 303 2.40 20.80 -20.33
N PRO A 304 3.24 21.84 -20.42
CA PRO A 304 3.69 22.37 -21.71
C PRO A 304 4.85 21.57 -22.31
N GLU A 305 5.41 20.62 -21.55
CA GLU A 305 6.56 19.79 -21.94
C GLU A 305 6.13 18.36 -22.30
N PRO A 306 6.95 17.59 -23.04
CA PRO A 306 6.67 16.20 -23.38
C PRO A 306 6.46 15.28 -22.17
N THR A 307 7.06 15.60 -21.02
CA THR A 307 6.82 14.89 -19.75
C THR A 307 6.70 15.85 -18.58
N VAL A 308 5.89 15.46 -17.59
CA VAL A 308 5.73 16.21 -16.34
C VAL A 308 7.06 16.30 -15.57
N GLY A 309 7.86 15.23 -15.59
CA GLY A 309 9.18 15.19 -14.95
C GLY A 309 10.18 16.19 -15.55
N GLN A 310 10.17 16.38 -16.88
CA GLN A 310 11.00 17.39 -17.54
C GLN A 310 10.63 18.80 -17.11
N TRP A 311 9.33 19.10 -17.05
CA TRP A 311 8.85 20.40 -16.58
C TRP A 311 9.27 20.65 -15.13
N ILE A 312 9.02 19.69 -14.22
CA ILE A 312 9.41 19.79 -12.81
C ILE A 312 10.93 20.06 -12.68
N SER A 313 11.75 19.35 -13.45
CA SER A 313 13.20 19.49 -13.39
C SER A 313 13.67 20.89 -13.81
N ARG A 314 13.07 21.47 -14.86
CA ARG A 314 13.40 22.81 -15.38
C ARG A 314 12.95 23.91 -14.43
N HIS A 315 11.80 23.73 -13.76
CA HIS A 315 11.18 24.75 -12.93
C HIS A 315 11.37 24.53 -11.42
N LYS A 316 12.31 23.66 -11.01
CA LYS A 316 12.60 23.32 -9.60
C LYS A 316 12.98 24.53 -8.73
N ASP A 317 13.54 25.56 -9.34
CA ASP A 317 13.98 26.79 -8.68
C ASP A 317 12.92 27.90 -8.79
N GLU A 318 11.85 27.68 -9.56
CA GLU A 318 10.75 28.64 -9.79
C GLU A 318 9.53 28.35 -8.90
N TYR A 319 9.29 27.09 -8.54
CA TYR A 319 8.16 26.67 -7.72
C TYR A 319 8.59 25.98 -6.42
N ASP A 320 7.86 26.25 -5.33
CA ASP A 320 8.04 25.53 -4.07
C ASP A 320 7.29 24.19 -4.09
N PHE A 321 7.88 23.19 -4.75
CA PHE A 321 7.34 21.84 -4.78
C PHE A 321 7.28 21.15 -3.40
N LYS A 322 8.02 21.64 -2.39
CA LYS A 322 7.91 21.09 -1.03
C LYS A 322 6.61 21.54 -0.36
N LYS A 323 6.18 22.77 -0.61
CA LYS A 323 4.92 23.34 -0.14
C LYS A 323 3.73 22.85 -0.93
N TYR A 324 3.80 22.87 -2.27
CA TYR A 324 2.63 22.65 -3.14
C TYR A 324 2.53 21.23 -3.72
N GLY A 325 3.58 20.41 -3.56
CA GLY A 325 3.68 19.12 -4.25
C GLY A 325 3.85 19.28 -5.76
N TYR A 326 3.84 18.17 -6.49
CA TYR A 326 3.89 18.19 -7.96
C TYR A 326 2.52 18.46 -8.59
N PRO A 327 2.49 19.04 -9.81
CA PRO A 327 1.27 19.24 -10.58
C PRO A 327 0.51 17.92 -10.77
N GLY A 328 -0.82 17.97 -10.66
CA GLY A 328 -1.70 16.81 -10.86
C GLY A 328 -1.91 16.40 -12.33
N TRP A 329 -1.06 16.88 -13.25
CA TRP A 329 -1.22 16.65 -14.69
C TRP A 329 -1.15 15.18 -15.06
N TYR A 330 -2.03 14.78 -15.98
CA TYR A 330 -2.12 13.43 -16.50
C TYR A 330 -2.68 13.48 -17.94
N PRO A 331 -2.16 12.69 -18.90
CA PRO A 331 -1.08 11.70 -18.75
C PRO A 331 0.27 12.35 -18.43
N THR A 332 1.16 11.60 -17.78
CA THR A 332 2.45 12.15 -17.30
C THR A 332 3.54 12.20 -18.38
N ARG A 333 3.34 11.45 -19.47
CA ARG A 333 4.22 11.34 -20.64
C ARG A 333 3.37 11.11 -21.89
N THR A 334 3.95 11.36 -23.07
CA THR A 334 3.37 10.91 -24.34
C THR A 334 3.49 9.39 -24.50
N LEU A 335 2.74 8.80 -25.45
CA LEU A 335 2.84 7.37 -25.77
C LEU A 335 4.27 6.94 -26.12
N SER A 336 4.96 7.70 -26.98
CA SER A 336 6.34 7.37 -27.40
C SER A 336 7.31 7.39 -26.23
N GLU A 337 7.14 8.32 -25.29
CA GLU A 337 7.97 8.37 -24.07
C GLU A 337 7.71 7.17 -23.15
N TRP A 338 6.46 6.72 -23.03
CA TRP A 338 6.15 5.50 -22.28
C TRP A 338 6.73 4.24 -22.93
N GLU A 339 6.67 4.13 -24.27
CA GLU A 339 7.28 3.02 -25.02
C GLU A 339 8.79 2.92 -24.75
N LYS A 340 9.51 4.05 -24.77
CA LYS A 340 10.94 4.10 -24.40
C LYS A 340 11.18 3.63 -22.96
N VAL A 341 10.35 4.08 -22.00
CA VAL A 341 10.48 3.66 -20.59
C VAL A 341 10.28 2.16 -20.46
N ARG A 342 9.28 1.57 -21.14
CA ARG A 342 9.02 0.13 -21.12
C ARG A 342 10.20 -0.66 -21.68
N GLU A 343 10.78 -0.22 -22.81
CA GLU A 343 11.98 -0.84 -23.40
C GLU A 343 13.18 -0.83 -22.44
N ILE A 344 13.39 0.27 -21.71
CA ILE A 344 14.47 0.36 -20.72
C ILE A 344 14.24 -0.62 -19.55
N TRP A 345 12.99 -0.81 -19.12
CA TRP A 345 12.65 -1.72 -18.03
C TRP A 345 12.70 -3.20 -18.41
N GLU A 346 12.46 -3.55 -19.67
CA GLU A 346 12.31 -4.94 -20.10
C GLU A 346 13.49 -5.86 -19.75
N PRO A 347 14.75 -5.52 -20.06
CA PRO A 347 15.89 -6.36 -19.68
C PRO A 347 15.98 -6.57 -18.16
N TYR A 348 15.61 -5.54 -17.39
CA TYR A 348 15.65 -5.59 -15.94
C TYR A 348 14.53 -6.47 -15.36
N VAL A 349 13.30 -6.34 -15.87
CA VAL A 349 12.15 -7.13 -15.40
C VAL A 349 12.35 -8.62 -15.71
N PHE A 350 12.88 -8.96 -16.89
CA PHE A 350 13.13 -10.34 -17.33
C PHE A 350 14.52 -10.89 -16.98
N ARG A 351 15.35 -10.14 -16.24
CA ARG A 351 16.70 -10.57 -15.86
C ARG A 351 16.68 -11.93 -15.15
N ALA A 352 17.73 -12.73 -15.31
CA ALA A 352 17.87 -14.01 -14.62
C ALA A 352 17.90 -13.84 -13.08
N PRO A 353 17.52 -14.88 -12.30
CA PRO A 353 17.49 -14.79 -10.84
C PRO A 353 18.83 -14.42 -10.18
N ASP A 354 19.94 -14.82 -10.79
CA ASP A 354 21.31 -14.56 -10.35
C ASP A 354 21.91 -13.29 -10.97
N SER A 355 21.11 -12.50 -11.70
CA SER A 355 21.59 -11.31 -12.40
C SER A 355 21.98 -10.18 -11.46
N HIS A 356 23.14 -9.58 -11.72
CA HIS A 356 23.60 -8.32 -11.10
C HIS A 356 23.24 -7.07 -11.92
N MET A 357 22.26 -7.17 -12.83
CA MET A 357 21.83 -6.03 -13.64
C MET A 357 21.38 -4.89 -12.73
N LYS A 358 21.93 -3.70 -12.98
CA LYS A 358 21.53 -2.50 -12.24
C LYS A 358 20.12 -2.09 -12.66
N ARG A 359 19.28 -1.79 -11.68
CA ARG A 359 17.97 -1.20 -11.93
C ARG A 359 18.09 0.13 -12.68
N PRO A 360 17.27 0.33 -13.74
CA PRO A 360 17.16 1.61 -14.41
C PRO A 360 16.83 2.78 -13.47
N LYS A 361 17.40 3.95 -13.73
CA LYS A 361 17.20 5.18 -12.94
C LYS A 361 17.06 6.40 -13.86
N GLY A 362 16.38 7.44 -13.37
CA GLY A 362 16.36 8.76 -13.99
C GLY A 362 15.45 8.87 -15.21
N PHE A 363 14.17 8.55 -15.04
CA PHE A 363 13.14 8.65 -16.07
C PHE A 363 12.41 9.98 -16.03
#